data_AF-A0A2N6A242-F1
#
_entry.id   AF-A0A2N6A242-F1
#
_cell.length_a   1.000
_cell.length_b   1.000
_cell.length_c   1.000
_cell.angle_alpha   90.00
_cell.angle_beta   90.00
_cell.angle_gamma   90.00
#
_symmetry.space_group_name_H-M   'P 1'
#
loop_
_entity.id
_entity.type
_entity.pdbx_description
1 polymer ?
#
loop_
_entity_poly.entity_id
_entity_poly.type
_entity_poly.pdbx_seq_one_letter_code
_entity_poly.pdbx_strand_id
1 'polypeptide(L)'
;MINFRTVFDIPACDFPINYDSKVMLIGSCFSDNIGQKLKKLKFEVLSNPYGVLYNPYSIQEVFNHLLGHRMLDEKDLVQHSGLWHSYLHHGSFSESDKSVLLEKIETVRQESVEFLKKADFLFITFGTAWVYELNTSKRIVSNCHKVPAKEFKRFRLASCDITD
;
A
#
# COMPACT_ATOMS: atom_id res chain seq x y z
N MET A 1 -15.48 44.86 4.98
CA MET A 1 -15.88 43.50 5.44
C MET A 1 -14.61 42.77 5.84
N ILE A 2 -14.49 42.33 7.10
CA ILE A 2 -13.30 41.58 7.54
C ILE A 2 -13.41 40.17 6.95
N ASN A 3 -12.34 39.72 6.30
CA ASN A 3 -12.30 38.42 5.64
C ASN A 3 -11.76 37.38 6.64
N PHE A 4 -12.60 36.46 7.12
CA PHE A 4 -12.25 35.43 8.11
C PHE A 4 -11.55 34.20 7.49
N ARG A 5 -10.82 34.40 6.40
CA ARG A 5 -10.11 33.34 5.68
C ARG A 5 -8.73 33.84 5.29
N THR A 6 -7.73 32.98 5.44
CA THR A 6 -6.41 33.21 4.86
C THR A 6 -6.55 33.10 3.34
N VAL A 7 -6.26 34.19 2.63
CA VAL A 7 -6.18 34.21 1.17
C VAL A 7 -4.70 34.20 0.81
N PHE A 8 -4.31 33.25 -0.03
CA PHE A 8 -2.97 33.18 -0.61
C PHE A 8 -3.11 32.79 -2.07
N ASP A 9 -2.28 33.40 -2.92
CA ASP A 9 -2.17 33.03 -4.32
C ASP A 9 -1.43 31.71 -4.41
N ILE A 10 -2.10 30.68 -4.91
CA ILE A 10 -1.49 29.37 -5.14
C ILE A 10 -0.85 29.43 -6.53
N PRO A 11 0.49 29.43 -6.64
CA PRO A 11 1.14 29.39 -7.94
C PRO A 11 0.77 28.11 -8.67
N ALA A 12 0.69 28.17 -10.00
CA ALA A 12 0.52 26.98 -10.81
C ALA A 12 1.71 26.03 -10.61
N CYS A 13 1.44 24.73 -10.58
CA CYS A 13 2.48 23.72 -10.56
C CYS A 13 3.10 23.61 -11.96
N ASP A 14 4.43 23.58 -12.06
CA ASP A 14 5.15 23.42 -13.34
C ASP A 14 4.87 22.05 -14.01
N PHE A 15 4.43 21.07 -13.23
CA PHE A 15 4.09 19.72 -13.66
C PHE A 15 2.63 19.39 -13.28
N PRO A 16 1.64 19.89 -14.03
CA PRO A 16 0.25 19.58 -13.76
C PRO A 16 -0.07 18.12 -14.13
N ILE A 17 -0.87 17.45 -13.30
CA ILE A 17 -1.47 16.16 -13.65
C ILE A 17 -2.56 16.42 -14.69
N ASN A 18 -2.40 15.85 -15.88
CA ASN A 18 -3.34 15.94 -16.99
C ASN A 18 -3.76 14.54 -17.46
N TYR A 19 -4.57 14.47 -18.52
CA TYR A 19 -5.11 13.18 -19.00
C TYR A 19 -4.08 12.24 -19.62
N ASP A 20 -2.89 12.74 -19.98
CA ASP A 20 -1.78 11.92 -20.48
C ASP A 20 -0.92 11.37 -19.33
N SER A 21 -1.10 11.89 -18.11
CA SER A 21 -0.34 11.52 -16.92
C SER A 21 -0.75 10.15 -16.38
N LYS A 22 0.25 9.32 -16.07
CA LYS A 22 0.09 8.04 -15.38
C LYS A 22 0.41 8.20 -13.91
N VAL A 23 -0.60 7.96 -13.07
CA VAL A 23 -0.49 8.19 -11.63
C VAL A 23 -0.57 6.87 -10.87
N MET A 24 0.46 6.55 -10.10
CA MET A 24 0.43 5.47 -9.14
C MET A 24 0.19 6.03 -7.75
N LEU A 25 -0.77 5.48 -7.01
CA LEU A 25 -1.01 5.80 -5.61
C LEU A 25 -0.81 4.54 -4.77
N ILE A 26 0.03 4.65 -3.74
CA ILE A 26 0.24 3.60 -2.74
C ILE A 26 0.05 4.22 -1.35
N GLY A 27 -0.55 3.47 -0.44
CA GLY A 27 -0.62 3.84 0.96
C GLY A 27 -2.03 3.77 1.53
N SER A 28 -2.33 4.76 2.37
CA SER A 28 -3.49 4.75 3.25
C SER A 28 -4.82 4.75 2.49
N CYS A 29 -5.94 4.70 3.22
CA CYS A 29 -7.27 4.85 2.63
C CYS A 29 -7.45 6.19 1.89
N PHE A 30 -6.62 7.20 2.17
CA PHE A 30 -6.59 8.44 1.40
C PHE A 30 -6.17 8.18 -0.06
N SER A 31 -5.10 7.40 -0.27
CA SER A 31 -4.64 7.01 -1.61
C SER A 31 -5.76 6.35 -2.41
N ASP A 32 -6.53 5.44 -1.80
CA ASP A 32 -7.66 4.80 -2.47
C ASP A 32 -8.80 5.76 -2.80
N ASN A 33 -9.16 6.63 -1.87
CA ASN A 33 -10.22 7.61 -2.12
C ASN A 33 -9.86 8.58 -3.26
N ILE A 34 -8.62 9.05 -3.30
CA ILE A 34 -8.14 9.93 -4.38
C ILE A 34 -8.02 9.15 -5.68
N GLY A 35 -7.47 7.93 -5.64
CA GLY A 35 -7.36 7.06 -6.81
C GLY A 35 -8.70 6.76 -7.46
N GLN A 36 -9.73 6.46 -6.66
CA GLN A 36 -11.10 6.25 -7.17
C GLN A 36 -11.69 7.51 -7.82
N LYS A 37 -11.45 8.71 -7.25
CA LYS A 37 -11.89 9.97 -7.85
C LYS A 37 -11.22 10.20 -9.21
N LEU A 38 -9.90 10.00 -9.31
CA LEU A 38 -9.16 10.14 -10.55
C LEU A 38 -9.62 9.13 -11.62
N LYS A 39 -9.82 7.86 -11.23
CA LYS A 39 -10.38 6.82 -12.10
C LYS A 39 -11.78 7.20 -12.61
N LYS A 40 -12.65 7.73 -11.74
CA LYS A 40 -13.99 8.22 -12.14
C LYS A 40 -13.91 9.35 -13.17
N LEU A 41 -12.90 10.19 -13.05
CA LEU A 41 -12.60 11.27 -13.99
C LEU A 41 -11.84 10.81 -15.24
N LYS A 42 -11.56 9.51 -15.40
CA LYS A 42 -10.88 8.88 -16.56
C LYS A 42 -9.38 9.15 -16.69
N PHE A 43 -8.72 9.53 -15.60
CA PHE A 43 -7.25 9.52 -15.57
C PHE A 43 -6.71 8.08 -15.58
N GLU A 44 -5.51 7.90 -16.13
CA GLU A 44 -4.80 6.63 -16.09
C GLU A 44 -4.15 6.44 -14.71
N VAL A 45 -4.77 5.61 -13.87
CA VAL A 45 -4.40 5.48 -12.46
C VAL A 45 -4.34 4.03 -11.98
N LEU A 46 -3.24 3.68 -11.32
CA LEU A 46 -3.13 2.48 -10.49
C LEU A 46 -3.12 2.87 -9.01
N SER A 47 -4.12 2.39 -8.26
CA SER A 47 -4.31 2.75 -6.84
C SER A 47 -4.24 1.51 -5.97
N ASN A 48 -3.40 1.56 -4.94
CA ASN A 48 -3.18 0.53 -3.93
C ASN A 48 -3.28 -0.89 -4.50
N PRO A 49 -2.39 -1.29 -5.42
CA PRO A 49 -2.45 -2.61 -6.03
C PRO A 49 -2.40 -3.74 -4.98
N TYR A 50 -1.73 -3.52 -3.85
CA TYR A 50 -1.60 -4.47 -2.74
C TYR A 50 -2.70 -4.28 -1.67
N GLY A 51 -3.66 -3.40 -1.96
CA GLY A 51 -4.66 -2.85 -1.06
C GLY A 51 -4.10 -1.81 -0.10
N VAL A 52 -4.93 -1.37 0.86
CA VAL A 52 -4.59 -0.26 1.77
C VAL A 52 -3.41 -0.63 2.68
N LEU A 53 -2.35 0.18 2.62
CA LEU A 53 -1.14 0.07 3.45
C LEU A 53 -0.95 1.38 4.20
N TYR A 54 -0.78 1.37 5.51
CA TYR A 54 -0.89 2.62 6.28
C TYR A 54 0.33 2.97 7.12
N ASN A 55 1.36 2.11 7.17
CA ASN A 55 2.60 2.42 7.88
C ASN A 55 3.82 2.40 6.93
N PRO A 56 4.87 3.18 7.22
CA PRO A 56 6.05 3.29 6.34
C PRO A 56 6.72 1.95 6.03
N TYR A 57 6.91 1.10 7.05
CA TYR A 57 7.60 -0.18 6.90
C TYR A 57 6.86 -1.14 5.95
N SER A 58 5.54 -1.27 6.10
CA SER A 58 4.72 -2.09 5.21
C SER A 58 4.75 -1.60 3.76
N ILE A 59 4.83 -0.28 3.54
CA ILE A 59 4.96 0.29 2.19
C ILE A 59 6.34 -0.04 1.61
N GLN A 60 7.41 0.09 2.40
CA GLN A 60 8.76 -0.30 2.01
C GLN A 60 8.83 -1.79 1.62
N GLU A 61 8.24 -2.68 2.42
CA GLU A 61 8.22 -4.12 2.10
C GLU A 61 7.50 -4.42 0.77
N VAL A 62 6.43 -3.68 0.47
CA VAL A 62 5.76 -3.78 -0.83
C VAL A 62 6.65 -3.30 -1.97
N PHE A 63 7.41 -2.22 -1.79
CA PHE A 63 8.39 -1.81 -2.80
C PHE A 63 9.53 -2.83 -2.96
N ASN A 64 10.04 -3.39 -1.86
CA ASN A 64 11.04 -4.47 -1.93
C ASN A 64 10.52 -5.67 -2.72
N HIS A 65 9.24 -6.02 -2.53
CA HIS A 65 8.59 -7.08 -3.30
C HIS A 65 8.37 -6.70 -4.77
N LEU A 66 7.86 -5.50 -5.04
CA LEU A 66 7.65 -4.97 -6.40
C LEU A 66 8.95 -4.93 -7.20
N LEU A 67 10.03 -4.45 -6.59
CA LEU A 67 11.35 -4.29 -7.22
C LEU A 67 12.15 -5.60 -7.28
N GLY A 68 11.63 -6.71 -6.74
CA GLY A 68 12.30 -8.01 -6.76
C GLY A 68 13.47 -8.14 -5.78
N HIS A 69 13.62 -7.20 -4.84
CA HIS A 69 14.60 -7.30 -3.75
C HIS A 69 14.19 -8.34 -2.69
N ARG A 70 12.91 -8.74 -2.69
CA ARG A 70 12.32 -9.68 -1.76
C ARG A 70 11.27 -10.52 -2.50
N MET A 71 11.29 -11.83 -2.28
CA MET A 71 10.24 -12.72 -2.76
C MET A 71 9.26 -13.05 -1.62
N LEU A 72 8.03 -13.42 -1.98
CA LEU A 72 7.09 -14.04 -1.05
C LEU A 72 7.58 -15.42 -0.62
N ASP A 73 7.43 -15.73 0.66
CA ASP A 73 7.70 -17.06 1.19
C ASP A 73 6.55 -17.59 2.06
N GLU A 74 6.67 -18.84 2.51
CA GLU A 74 5.66 -19.51 3.35
C GLU A 74 5.33 -18.76 4.65
N LYS A 75 6.26 -17.98 5.19
CA LYS A 75 6.05 -17.23 6.45
C LYS A 75 5.22 -15.97 6.24
N ASP A 76 5.07 -15.53 4.98
CA ASP A 76 4.20 -14.43 4.62
C ASP A 76 2.75 -14.87 4.40
N LEU A 77 2.49 -16.17 4.39
CA LEU A 77 1.17 -16.73 4.14
C LEU A 77 0.56 -17.27 5.43
N VAL A 78 -0.74 -17.08 5.59
CA VAL A 78 -1.49 -17.62 6.71
C VAL A 78 -2.85 -18.12 6.24
N GLN A 79 -3.26 -19.29 6.72
CA GLN A 79 -4.63 -19.74 6.58
C GLN A 79 -5.41 -19.34 7.83
N HIS A 80 -6.46 -18.55 7.65
CA HIS A 80 -7.33 -18.12 8.75
C HIS A 80 -8.78 -18.02 8.27
N SER A 81 -9.71 -18.56 9.07
CA SER A 81 -11.14 -18.60 8.75
C SER A 81 -11.45 -19.27 7.39
N GLY A 82 -10.71 -20.33 7.04
CA GLY A 82 -10.88 -21.09 5.80
C GLY A 82 -10.33 -20.42 4.53
N LEU A 83 -9.68 -19.27 4.66
CA LEU A 83 -9.05 -18.56 3.54
C LEU A 83 -7.54 -18.43 3.76
N TRP A 84 -6.79 -18.45 2.66
CA TRP A 84 -5.39 -18.07 2.59
C TRP A 84 -5.27 -16.56 2.45
N HIS A 85 -4.34 -15.99 3.21
CA HIS A 85 -4.01 -14.57 3.22
C HIS A 85 -2.51 -14.38 3.07
N SER A 86 -2.10 -13.19 2.61
CA SER A 86 -0.72 -12.74 2.69
C SER A 86 -0.58 -11.61 3.70
N TYR A 87 0.32 -11.73 4.66
CA TYR A 87 0.64 -10.68 5.62
C TYR A 87 1.15 -9.38 4.98
N LEU A 88 1.60 -9.43 3.72
CA LEU A 88 2.02 -8.24 2.96
C LEU A 88 0.85 -7.51 2.29
N HIS A 89 -0.31 -8.16 2.15
CA HIS A 89 -1.43 -7.67 1.37
C HIS A 89 -2.63 -7.36 2.26
N HIS A 90 -3.49 -6.46 1.77
CA HIS A 90 -4.80 -6.22 2.38
C HIS A 90 -5.71 -7.45 2.26
N GLY A 91 -6.76 -7.54 3.09
CA GLY A 91 -7.72 -8.66 3.08
C GLY A 91 -8.50 -8.85 1.76
N SER A 92 -8.39 -7.95 0.79
CA SER A 92 -8.86 -8.17 -0.58
C SER A 92 -8.06 -9.26 -1.33
N PHE A 93 -6.91 -9.64 -0.80
CA PHE A 93 -6.09 -10.77 -1.23
C PHE A 93 -6.32 -11.97 -0.30
N SER A 94 -7.58 -12.42 -0.25
CA SER A 94 -7.96 -13.64 0.45
C SER A 94 -8.56 -14.62 -0.55
N GLU A 95 -8.06 -15.86 -0.60
CA GLU A 95 -8.57 -16.90 -1.49
C GLU A 95 -8.75 -18.21 -0.73
N SER A 96 -9.68 -19.08 -1.17
CA SER A 96 -9.85 -20.40 -0.55
C SER A 96 -8.68 -21.35 -0.85
N ASP A 97 -8.00 -21.13 -1.97
CA ASP A 97 -6.87 -21.92 -2.43
C ASP A 97 -5.58 -21.09 -2.44
N LYS A 98 -4.50 -21.70 -1.95
CA LYS A 98 -3.19 -21.05 -1.82
C LYS A 98 -2.56 -20.73 -3.18
N SER A 99 -2.68 -21.63 -4.15
CA SER A 99 -2.12 -21.43 -5.48
C SER A 99 -2.83 -20.27 -6.20
N VAL A 100 -4.15 -20.16 -6.04
CA VAL A 100 -4.94 -19.03 -6.56
C VAL A 100 -4.51 -17.70 -5.94
N LEU A 101 -4.27 -17.66 -4.62
CA LEU A 101 -3.74 -16.46 -3.96
C LEU A 101 -2.38 -16.06 -4.55
N LEU A 102 -1.47 -17.01 -4.71
CA LEU A 102 -0.13 -16.76 -5.23
C LEU A 102 -0.15 -16.26 -6.67
N GLU A 103 -0.98 -16.86 -7.53
CA GLU A 103 -1.17 -16.42 -8.92
C GLU A 103 -1.72 -14.99 -8.98
N LYS A 104 -2.72 -14.68 -8.15
CA LYS A 104 -3.29 -13.32 -8.05
C LYS A 104 -2.26 -12.29 -7.62
N ILE A 105 -1.44 -12.62 -6.62
CA ILE A 105 -0.37 -11.73 -6.16
C ILE A 105 0.65 -11.51 -7.27
N GLU A 106 1.10 -12.57 -7.94
CA GLU A 106 2.10 -12.46 -9.00
C GLU A 106 1.58 -11.64 -10.19
N THR A 107 0.33 -11.86 -10.59
CA THR A 107 -0.33 -11.07 -11.64
C THR A 107 -0.34 -9.58 -11.29
N VAL A 108 -0.81 -9.23 -10.09
CA VAL A 108 -0.86 -7.84 -9.62
C VAL A 108 0.55 -7.24 -9.51
N ARG A 109 1.54 -8.03 -9.07
CA ARG A 109 2.94 -7.59 -9.01
C ARG A 109 3.43 -7.22 -10.39
N GLN A 110 3.24 -8.08 -11.39
CA GLN A 110 3.67 -7.81 -12.77
C GLN A 110 3.01 -6.56 -13.35
N GLU A 111 1.69 -6.42 -13.20
CA GLU A 111 0.96 -5.22 -13.61
C GLU A 111 1.48 -3.96 -12.92
N SER A 112 1.76 -4.05 -11.62
CA SER A 112 2.29 -2.93 -10.83
C SER A 112 3.69 -2.52 -11.25
N VAL A 113 4.56 -3.49 -11.56
CA VAL A 113 5.91 -3.22 -12.08
C VAL A 113 5.83 -2.51 -13.43
N GLU A 114 5.00 -3.01 -14.35
CA GLU A 114 4.86 -2.42 -15.68
C GLU A 114 4.23 -1.03 -15.65
N PHE A 115 3.30 -0.79 -14.73
CA PHE A 115 2.74 0.54 -14.50
C PHE A 115 3.78 1.49 -13.88
N LEU A 116 4.49 1.06 -12.83
CA LEU A 116 5.47 1.88 -12.12
C LEU A 116 6.59 2.37 -13.05
N LYS A 117 7.07 1.52 -13.98
CA LYS A 117 8.08 1.91 -14.98
C LYS A 117 7.63 3.06 -15.90
N LYS A 118 6.33 3.26 -16.06
CA LYS A 118 5.72 4.25 -16.95
C LYS A 118 5.07 5.40 -16.19
N ALA A 119 5.04 5.36 -14.86
CA ALA A 119 4.35 6.34 -14.05
C ALA A 119 5.07 7.69 -14.09
N ASP A 120 4.33 8.75 -14.38
CA ASP A 120 4.82 10.13 -14.28
C ASP A 120 4.80 10.62 -12.83
N PHE A 121 3.84 10.10 -12.05
CA PHE A 121 3.65 10.46 -10.65
C PHE A 121 3.49 9.24 -9.76
N LEU A 122 4.22 9.25 -8.63
CA LEU A 122 4.05 8.30 -7.55
C LEU A 122 3.65 9.04 -6.27
N PHE A 123 2.46 8.77 -5.78
CA PHE A 123 1.98 9.26 -4.49
C PHE A 123 2.09 8.17 -3.44
N ILE A 124 2.75 8.49 -2.33
CA ILE A 124 2.86 7.62 -1.16
C ILE A 124 2.20 8.33 0.02
N THR A 125 1.24 7.66 0.67
CA THR A 125 0.59 8.22 1.85
C THR A 125 0.73 7.33 3.07
N PHE A 126 1.21 7.92 4.17
CA PHE A 126 1.36 7.26 5.46
C PHE A 126 0.16 7.59 6.35
N GLY A 127 -0.45 6.56 6.95
CA GLY A 127 -1.60 6.71 7.84
C GLY A 127 -1.27 6.64 9.33
N THR A 128 -0.17 5.98 9.72
CA THR A 128 0.26 5.82 11.11
C THR A 128 1.69 5.30 11.22
N ALA A 129 2.36 5.57 12.34
CA ALA A 129 3.65 4.97 12.72
C ALA A 129 3.49 3.68 13.54
N TRP A 130 2.26 3.25 13.83
CA TRP A 130 2.01 1.99 14.55
C TRP A 130 2.12 0.79 13.62
N VAL A 131 2.87 -0.21 14.07
CA VAL A 131 3.11 -1.47 13.36
C VAL A 131 2.72 -2.66 14.23
N TYR A 132 2.50 -3.79 13.57
CA TYR A 132 2.25 -5.09 14.19
C TYR A 132 3.30 -6.07 13.69
N GLU A 133 4.10 -6.60 14.60
CA GLU A 133 5.10 -7.62 14.31
C GLU A 133 4.55 -8.99 14.69
N LEU A 134 4.61 -9.94 13.76
CA LEU A 134 4.22 -11.32 14.03
C LEU A 134 5.23 -11.99 14.97
N ASN A 135 4.75 -12.56 16.07
CA ASN A 135 5.62 -13.08 17.12
C ASN A 135 6.54 -14.22 16.65
N THR A 136 6.06 -15.04 15.69
CA THR A 136 6.76 -16.23 15.18
C THR A 136 7.87 -15.90 14.18
N SER A 137 7.62 -14.96 13.26
CA SER A 137 8.56 -14.61 12.19
C SER A 137 9.38 -13.34 12.48
N LYS A 138 8.96 -12.54 13.47
CA LYS A 138 9.49 -11.20 13.75
C LYS A 138 9.38 -10.22 12.58
N ARG A 139 8.46 -10.49 11.64
CA ARG A 139 8.17 -9.58 10.52
C ARG A 139 7.04 -8.63 10.90
N ILE A 140 7.20 -7.36 10.53
CA ILE A 140 6.09 -6.41 10.53
C ILE A 140 5.13 -6.79 9.40
N VAL A 141 3.85 -6.89 9.73
CA VAL A 141 2.79 -7.26 8.78
C VAL A 141 2.00 -6.03 8.34
N SER A 142 1.59 -6.02 7.07
CA SER A 142 0.69 -5.01 6.49
C SER A 142 -0.75 -5.16 6.96
N ASN A 143 -1.18 -6.39 7.22
CA ASN A 143 -2.51 -6.68 7.70
C ASN A 143 -2.50 -7.91 8.64
N CYS A 144 -3.24 -7.85 9.75
CA CYS A 144 -3.34 -8.95 10.70
C CYS A 144 -4.41 -9.99 10.34
N HIS A 145 -5.25 -9.74 9.32
CA HIS A 145 -6.27 -10.68 8.81
C HIS A 145 -7.22 -11.25 9.88
N LYS A 146 -7.55 -10.44 10.88
CA LYS A 146 -8.36 -10.81 12.06
C LYS A 146 -7.79 -11.98 12.90
N VAL A 147 -6.54 -12.36 12.67
CA VAL A 147 -5.79 -13.30 13.51
C VAL A 147 -5.71 -12.73 14.94
N PRO A 148 -5.77 -13.57 16.00
CA PRO A 148 -5.79 -13.10 17.37
C PRO A 148 -4.64 -12.15 17.71
N ALA A 149 -4.95 -11.04 18.41
CA ALA A 149 -3.98 -10.00 18.72
C ALA A 149 -2.74 -10.49 19.51
N LYS A 150 -2.88 -11.58 20.29
CA LYS A 150 -1.78 -12.21 21.03
C LYS A 150 -0.66 -12.75 20.13
N GLU A 151 -0.93 -12.98 18.84
CA GLU A 151 0.05 -13.42 17.86
C GLU A 151 0.97 -12.27 17.41
N PHE A 152 0.65 -11.03 17.79
CA PHE A 152 1.36 -9.84 17.35
C PHE A 152 1.89 -9.01 18.51
N LYS A 153 3.09 -8.47 18.32
CA LYS A 153 3.63 -7.38 19.12
C LYS A 153 3.32 -6.05 18.43
N ARG A 154 2.56 -5.19 19.09
CA ARG A 154 2.25 -3.84 18.60
C ARG A 154 3.24 -2.84 19.18
N PHE A 155 3.85 -2.01 18.32
CA PHE A 155 4.71 -0.91 18.74
C PHE A 155 4.65 0.25 17.75
N ARG A 156 5.19 1.41 18.15
CA ARG A 156 5.25 2.61 17.33
C ARG A 156 6.68 2.81 16.86
N LEU A 157 6.85 3.01 15.56
CA LEU A 157 8.12 3.39 14.95
C LEU A 157 8.59 4.75 15.49
N ALA A 158 9.89 4.87 15.72
CA ALA A 158 10.58 6.13 15.91
C ALA A 158 10.89 6.78 14.55
N SER A 159 11.29 8.05 14.57
CA SER A 159 11.67 8.75 13.33
C SER A 159 12.90 8.13 12.67
N CYS A 160 13.88 7.65 13.47
CA CYS A 160 15.06 6.96 12.96
C CYS A 160 14.71 5.67 12.21
N ASP A 161 13.65 4.97 12.59
CA ASP A 161 13.22 3.73 11.93
C ASP A 161 12.66 3.97 10.51
N ILE A 162 12.46 5.23 10.11
CA ILE A 162 11.85 5.62 8.82
C ILE A 162 12.88 6.29 7.88
N THR A 163 13.96 6.83 8.43
CA THR A 163 14.92 7.66 7.69
C THR A 163 16.12 6.91 7.14
N ASP A 164 16.34 5.67 7.58
CA ASP A 164 17.43 4.79 7.14
C ASP A 164 16.96 3.84 6.03
#